data_AF-A0A2P2LNG0-F1
#
_entry.id   AF-A0A2P2LNG0-F1
#
_cell.length_a   1.000
_cell.length_b   1.000
_cell.length_c   1.000
_cell.angle_alpha   90.00
_cell.angle_beta   90.00
_cell.angle_gamma   90.00
#
_symmetry.space_group_name_H-M   'P 1'
#
loop_
_entity.id
_entity.type
_entity.pdbx_description
1 polymer ?
#
loop_
_entity_poly.entity_id
_entity_poly.type
_entity_poly.pdbx_seq_one_letter_code
_entity_poly.pdbx_strand_id
1 'polypeptide(L)'
;MEWDTRDESSAHTHAPPQPSPSSIPASENTVWADASPLFEAACKELRHGELIHGENFNLFAAMSALEIMDPKMDSGIISRYYSIDEAIENGAAPVPISSDRIFDVQCTIDIMDHLLACEVTSNDLI
;
A
#
# COMPACT_ATOMS: atom_id res chain seq x y z
N MET A 1 16.28 -38.26 -15.89
CA MET A 1 16.14 -36.80 -16.06
C MET A 1 17.20 -36.19 -15.18
N GLU A 2 18.28 -35.82 -15.86
CA GLU A 2 19.56 -35.35 -15.34
C GLU A 2 19.37 -34.01 -14.64
N TRP A 3 19.89 -33.88 -13.43
CA TRP A 3 19.98 -32.63 -12.70
C TRP A 3 21.19 -31.87 -13.24
N ASP A 4 20.97 -30.77 -13.97
CA ASP A 4 22.06 -29.92 -14.48
C ASP A 4 22.34 -28.79 -13.46
N THR A 5 23.57 -28.77 -12.98
CA THR A 5 24.12 -27.77 -12.04
C THR A 5 25.10 -26.88 -12.81
N ARG A 6 24.79 -25.58 -12.92
CA ARG A 6 25.72 -24.45 -13.12
C ARG A 6 25.01 -23.22 -12.56
N ASP A 7 25.33 -22.80 -11.34
CA ASP A 7 26.39 -21.83 -11.00
C ASP A 7 26.28 -20.51 -11.78
N GLU A 8 25.64 -19.52 -11.16
CA GLU A 8 26.12 -18.14 -11.26
C GLU A 8 26.13 -17.55 -9.84
N SER A 9 27.29 -17.69 -9.22
CA SER A 9 27.68 -16.94 -8.04
C SER A 9 27.80 -15.45 -8.39
N SER A 10 26.83 -14.64 -7.99
CA SER A 10 27.03 -13.21 -7.77
C SER A 10 26.73 -12.91 -6.31
N ALA A 11 27.78 -12.94 -5.50
CA ALA A 11 27.78 -12.44 -4.14
C ALA A 11 27.55 -10.93 -4.16
N HIS A 12 26.29 -10.51 -4.25
CA HIS A 12 25.91 -9.19 -3.79
C HIS A 12 25.99 -9.21 -2.27
N THR A 13 27.13 -8.76 -1.74
CA THR A 13 27.26 -8.35 -0.35
C THR A 13 26.31 -7.16 -0.15
N HIS A 14 25.03 -7.45 0.10
CA HIS A 14 24.08 -6.46 0.54
C HIS A 14 24.42 -6.20 2.00
N ALA A 15 25.23 -5.17 2.25
CA ALA A 15 25.34 -4.60 3.57
C ALA A 15 23.91 -4.32 4.08
N PRO A 16 23.58 -4.65 5.34
CA PRO A 16 22.27 -4.34 5.86
C PRO A 16 22.05 -2.82 5.74
N PRO A 17 20.96 -2.37 5.11
CA PRO A 17 20.66 -0.94 5.05
C PRO A 17 20.58 -0.43 6.49
N GLN A 18 21.47 0.51 6.84
CA GLN A 18 21.40 1.16 8.14
C GLN A 18 20.06 1.91 8.21
N PRO A 19 19.25 1.71 9.27
CA PRO A 19 18.03 2.47 9.44
C PRO A 19 18.43 3.93 9.69
N SER A 20 18.18 4.80 8.70
CA SER A 20 18.09 6.23 8.97
C SER A 20 16.97 6.41 10.01
N PRO A 21 17.23 7.04 11.18
CA PRO A 21 16.20 7.22 12.18
C PRO A 21 15.11 8.11 11.56
N SER A 22 14.01 7.47 11.18
CA SER A 22 12.77 8.16 10.83
C SER A 22 12.42 9.05 12.03
N SER A 23 12.22 10.33 11.76
CA SER A 23 11.95 11.34 12.77
C SER A 23 10.54 11.15 13.32
N ILE A 24 10.34 10.11 14.12
CA ILE A 24 9.20 10.02 15.01
C ILE A 24 9.41 11.12 16.05
N PRO A 25 8.46 12.06 16.24
CA PRO A 25 8.61 13.12 17.22
C PRO A 25 8.67 12.53 18.62
N ALA A 26 9.88 12.29 19.10
CA ALA A 26 10.19 11.93 20.47
C ALA A 26 9.99 13.17 21.32
N SER A 27 9.17 13.08 22.37
CA SER A 27 9.22 14.05 23.47
C SER A 27 10.63 14.05 24.06
N GLU A 28 11.06 15.12 24.72
CA GLU A 28 12.44 15.26 25.23
C GLU A 28 12.87 14.15 26.21
N ASN A 29 11.93 13.32 26.68
CA ASN A 29 12.17 12.17 27.55
C ASN A 29 11.91 10.80 26.89
N THR A 30 11.68 10.74 25.58
CA THR A 30 11.43 9.48 24.88
C THR A 30 12.73 8.80 24.47
N VAL A 31 13.02 7.64 25.07
CA VAL A 31 14.15 6.79 24.70
C VAL A 31 13.63 5.64 23.82
N TRP A 32 14.15 5.54 22.60
CA TRP A 32 13.91 4.40 21.72
C TRP A 32 14.96 3.32 21.98
N ALA A 33 14.54 2.08 22.09
CA ALA A 33 15.41 0.92 22.20
C ALA A 33 15.16 -0.02 21.04
N ASP A 34 16.22 -0.60 20.48
CA ASP A 34 16.10 -1.63 19.44
C ASP A 34 15.61 -2.93 20.08
N ALA A 35 14.40 -3.34 19.69
CA ALA A 35 13.78 -4.58 20.13
C ALA A 35 13.98 -5.74 19.14
N SER A 36 14.64 -5.51 17.99
CA SER A 36 14.83 -6.53 16.95
C SER A 36 15.46 -7.82 17.47
N PRO A 37 16.51 -7.79 18.33
CA PRO A 37 17.12 -9.01 18.86
C PRO A 37 16.16 -9.83 19.74
N LEU A 38 15.24 -9.16 20.46
CA LEU A 38 14.24 -9.83 21.29
C LEU A 38 13.25 -10.62 20.43
N PHE A 39 12.75 -9.99 19.36
CA PHE A 39 11.82 -10.64 18.43
C PHE A 39 12.50 -11.80 17.68
N GLU A 40 13.74 -11.63 17.23
CA GLU A 40 14.48 -12.70 16.54
C GLU A 40 14.69 -13.93 17.44
N ALA A 41 15.01 -13.71 18.72
CA ALA A 41 15.14 -14.80 19.70
C ALA A 41 13.79 -15.51 19.92
N ALA A 42 12.71 -14.76 20.12
CA ALA A 42 11.37 -15.34 20.31
C ALA A 42 10.90 -16.14 19.09
N CYS A 43 11.13 -15.63 17.88
CA CYS A 43 10.75 -16.32 16.65
C CYS A 43 11.50 -17.63 16.43
N LYS A 44 12.75 -17.77 16.92
CA LYS A 44 13.53 -19.02 16.83
C LYS A 44 12.95 -20.15 17.69
N GLU A 45 12.20 -19.83 18.73
CA GLU A 45 11.57 -20.82 19.62
C GLU A 45 10.19 -21.28 19.16
N LEU A 46 9.54 -20.53 18.26
CA LEU A 46 8.23 -20.88 17.72
C LEU A 46 8.32 -22.05 16.74
N ARG A 47 7.46 -23.05 16.94
CA ARG A 47 7.28 -24.16 16.01
C ARG A 47 6.35 -23.76 14.87
N HIS A 48 6.38 -24.56 13.80
CA HIS A 48 5.47 -24.37 12.68
C HIS A 48 4.00 -24.43 13.12
N GLY A 49 3.22 -23.42 12.73
CA GLY A 49 1.81 -23.29 13.09
C GLY A 49 1.55 -22.63 14.45
N GLU A 50 2.57 -22.22 15.18
CA GLU A 50 2.41 -21.47 16.43
C GLU A 50 2.32 -19.96 16.18
N LEU A 51 1.50 -19.28 16.97
CA LEU A 51 1.26 -17.84 16.89
C LEU A 51 1.19 -17.25 18.30
N ILE A 52 1.99 -16.22 18.56
CA ILE A 52 1.87 -15.41 19.78
C ILE A 52 0.87 -14.30 19.51
N HIS A 53 -0.18 -14.22 20.32
CA HIS A 53 -1.22 -13.22 20.16
C HIS A 53 -1.80 -12.79 21.52
N GLY A 54 -2.40 -11.61 21.58
CA GLY A 54 -3.12 -11.15 22.76
C GLY A 54 -4.43 -11.91 22.98
N GLU A 55 -5.02 -11.79 24.18
CA GLU A 55 -6.25 -12.49 24.56
C GLU A 55 -7.46 -12.14 23.67
N ASN A 56 -7.45 -10.95 23.06
CA ASN A 56 -8.52 -10.44 22.20
C ASN A 56 -8.27 -10.66 20.69
N PHE A 57 -7.31 -11.50 20.32
CA PHE A 57 -7.00 -11.76 18.91
C PHE A 57 -8.08 -12.64 18.25
N ASN A 58 -8.47 -12.27 17.02
CA ASN A 58 -9.41 -13.03 16.20
C ASN A 58 -8.86 -13.19 14.78
N LEU A 59 -8.65 -14.43 14.35
CA LEU A 59 -8.11 -14.73 13.03
C LEU A 59 -9.02 -14.21 11.90
N PHE A 60 -10.34 -14.20 12.10
CA PHE A 60 -11.27 -13.63 11.12
C PHE A 60 -11.05 -12.12 10.92
N ALA A 61 -10.75 -11.39 12.00
CA ALA A 61 -10.42 -9.97 11.90
C ALA A 61 -9.05 -9.75 11.24
N ALA A 62 -8.11 -10.67 11.45
CA ALA A 62 -6.79 -10.62 10.81
C ALA A 62 -6.86 -10.82 9.28
N MET A 63 -7.90 -11.48 8.76
CA MET A 63 -8.06 -11.67 7.31
C MET A 63 -8.25 -10.37 6.53
N SER A 64 -8.71 -9.30 7.18
CA SER A 64 -8.83 -7.98 6.54
C SER A 64 -7.63 -7.07 6.81
N ALA A 65 -6.59 -7.56 7.49
CA ALA A 65 -5.37 -6.78 7.70
C ALA A 65 -4.66 -6.52 6.35
N LEU A 66 -4.11 -5.32 6.20
CA LEU A 66 -3.31 -4.95 5.04
C LEU A 66 -1.91 -5.55 5.15
N GLU A 67 -1.42 -6.15 4.07
CA GLU A 67 -0.02 -6.55 3.97
C GLU A 67 0.79 -5.42 3.32
N ILE A 68 1.75 -4.88 4.06
CA ILE A 68 2.65 -3.82 3.59
C ILE A 68 3.59 -4.40 2.52
N MET A 69 3.87 -3.62 1.47
CA MET A 69 4.66 -4.01 0.30
C MET A 69 4.05 -5.12 -0.58
N ASP A 70 2.77 -5.47 -0.40
CA ASP A 70 2.07 -6.33 -1.34
C ASP A 70 1.48 -5.48 -2.50
N PRO A 71 1.78 -5.78 -3.79
CA PRO A 71 1.32 -5.01 -4.95
C PRO A 71 -0.21 -4.86 -5.09
N LYS A 72 -0.97 -5.79 -4.53
CA LYS A 72 -2.44 -5.83 -4.65
C LYS A 72 -3.11 -5.23 -3.43
N MET A 73 -2.51 -5.37 -2.24
CA MET A 73 -3.09 -4.94 -0.98
C MET A 73 -2.57 -3.56 -0.55
N ASP A 74 -1.32 -3.21 -0.82
CA ASP A 74 -0.71 -1.96 -0.38
C ASP A 74 -0.82 -0.86 -1.44
N SER A 75 -1.78 0.06 -1.29
CA SER A 75 -1.88 1.23 -2.19
C SER A 75 -0.63 2.13 -2.19
N GLY A 76 0.20 2.09 -1.13
CA GLY A 76 1.43 2.84 -1.02
C GLY A 76 2.58 2.30 -1.88
N ILE A 77 2.47 1.08 -2.40
CA ILE A 77 3.47 0.50 -3.31
C ILE A 77 3.38 1.10 -4.72
N ILE A 78 2.18 1.54 -5.12
CA ILE A 78 1.94 2.17 -6.41
C ILE A 78 2.20 3.67 -6.23
N SER A 79 3.41 4.07 -6.60
CA SER A 79 3.92 5.42 -6.41
C SER A 79 3.42 6.46 -7.43
N ARG A 80 2.53 6.08 -8.35
CA ARG A 80 2.10 6.97 -9.43
C ARG A 80 0.83 7.73 -9.06
N TYR A 81 1.02 8.74 -8.22
CA TYR A 81 0.04 9.81 -8.09
C TYR A 81 0.22 10.75 -9.28
N TYR A 82 -0.71 10.69 -10.22
CA TYR A 82 -0.79 11.73 -11.24
C TYR A 82 -1.06 13.06 -10.54
N SER A 83 -0.29 14.10 -10.88
CA SER A 83 -0.73 15.45 -10.55
C SER A 83 -2.09 15.71 -11.21
N ILE A 84 -2.86 16.68 -10.69
CA ILE A 84 -4.15 17.02 -11.30
C ILE A 84 -3.97 17.30 -12.80
N ASP A 85 -2.95 18.08 -13.18
CA ASP A 85 -2.62 18.40 -14.57
C ASP A 85 -2.28 17.15 -15.40
N GLU A 86 -1.47 16.24 -14.85
CA GLU A 86 -1.09 15.00 -15.53
C GLU A 86 -2.29 14.04 -15.67
N ALA A 87 -3.20 14.00 -14.69
CA ALA A 87 -4.42 13.21 -14.76
C ALA A 87 -5.39 13.75 -15.83
N ILE A 88 -5.44 15.07 -16.01
CA ILE A 88 -6.23 15.73 -17.05
C ILE A 88 -5.63 15.45 -18.43
N GLU A 89 -4.31 15.61 -18.60
CA GLU A 89 -3.63 15.37 -19.88
C GLU A 89 -3.76 13.92 -20.35
N ASN A 90 -3.70 12.96 -19.41
CA ASN A 90 -3.89 11.54 -19.69
C ASN A 90 -5.37 11.10 -19.79
N GLY A 91 -6.32 12.03 -19.63
CA GLY A 91 -7.77 11.73 -19.69
C GLY A 91 -8.30 10.88 -18.53
N ALA A 92 -7.52 10.71 -17.46
CA ALA A 92 -7.88 9.95 -16.28
C ALA A 92 -8.73 10.76 -15.28
N ALA A 93 -8.58 12.09 -15.27
CA ALA A 93 -9.42 13.01 -14.52
C ALA A 93 -10.25 13.86 -15.50
N PRO A 94 -11.54 14.11 -15.21
CA PRO A 94 -12.33 15.09 -15.95
C PRO A 94 -11.63 16.46 -15.91
N VAL A 95 -11.56 17.14 -17.06
CA VAL A 95 -10.96 18.49 -17.18
C VAL A 95 -11.58 19.40 -16.11
N PRO A 96 -10.78 20.18 -15.36
CA PRO A 96 -11.27 21.04 -14.31
C PRO A 96 -12.25 22.02 -14.93
N ILE A 97 -13.47 21.97 -14.39
CA ILE A 97 -14.53 22.96 -14.56
C ILE A 97 -13.99 24.33 -14.10
N SER A 98 -13.24 25.00 -14.98
CA SER A 98 -12.79 26.37 -14.75
C SER A 98 -14.00 27.21 -14.38
N SER A 99 -13.90 28.06 -13.36
CA SER A 99 -15.00 28.90 -12.87
C SER A 99 -15.63 29.77 -13.98
N ASP A 100 -14.88 30.06 -15.03
CA ASP A 100 -15.32 30.86 -16.18
C ASP A 100 -16.11 30.04 -17.22
N ARG A 101 -16.18 28.71 -17.07
CA ARG A 101 -16.91 27.76 -17.95
C ARG A 101 -18.06 27.02 -17.24
N ILE A 102 -18.52 27.54 -16.10
CA ILE A 102 -19.70 27.02 -15.37
C ILE A 102 -21.00 27.06 -16.22
N PHE A 103 -20.98 27.67 -17.42
CA PHE A 103 -22.15 27.89 -18.26
C PHE A 103 -22.38 26.89 -19.40
N ASP A 104 -21.55 25.86 -19.55
CA ASP A 104 -21.84 24.82 -20.55
C ASP A 104 -22.76 23.74 -19.96
N VAL A 105 -24.05 23.84 -20.30
CA VAL A 105 -25.09 22.87 -19.89
C VAL A 105 -24.70 21.45 -20.30
N GLN A 106 -24.03 21.29 -21.44
CA GLN A 106 -23.63 19.99 -21.93
C GLN A 106 -22.57 19.33 -21.04
N CYS A 107 -21.52 20.07 -20.66
CA CYS A 107 -20.50 19.59 -19.72
C CYS A 107 -21.10 19.15 -18.38
N THR A 108 -22.11 19.88 -17.87
CA THR A 108 -22.80 19.48 -16.63
C THR A 108 -23.57 18.18 -16.81
N ILE A 109 -24.26 18.00 -17.93
CA ILE A 109 -24.99 16.77 -18.26
C ILE A 109 -24.01 15.59 -18.37
N ASP A 110 -22.88 15.77 -19.03
CA ASP A 110 -21.89 14.70 -19.23
C ASP A 110 -21.28 14.23 -17.89
N ILE A 111 -20.99 15.16 -16.97
CA ILE A 111 -20.53 14.82 -15.60
C ILE A 111 -21.63 14.06 -14.85
N MET A 112 -22.87 14.55 -14.91
CA MET A 112 -24.00 13.91 -14.22
C MET A 112 -24.28 12.50 -14.77
N ASP A 113 -24.20 12.30 -16.09
CA ASP A 113 -24.36 11.00 -16.74
C ASP A 113 -23.26 10.02 -16.32
N HIS A 114 -21.99 10.48 -16.27
CA HIS A 114 -20.88 9.64 -15.81
C HIS A 114 -21.01 9.26 -14.33
N LEU A 115 -21.41 10.19 -13.45
CA LEU A 115 -21.66 9.89 -12.05
C LEU A 115 -22.81 8.91 -11.86
N LEU A 116 -23.89 9.06 -12.64
CA LEU A 116 -25.02 8.15 -12.62
C LEU A 116 -24.63 6.75 -13.12
N ALA A 117 -23.82 6.66 -14.18
CA ALA A 117 -23.29 5.40 -14.67
C ALA A 117 -22.42 4.69 -13.62
N CYS A 118 -21.55 5.42 -12.91
CA CYS A 118 -20.77 4.87 -11.79
C CYS A 118 -21.69 4.27 -10.71
N GLU A 119 -22.74 4.99 -10.30
CA GLU A 119 -23.68 4.51 -9.29
C GLU A 119 -24.41 3.22 -9.73
N VAL A 120 -24.84 3.17 -11.00
CA VAL A 120 -25.46 1.96 -11.57
C VAL A 120 -24.48 0.79 -11.54
N THR A 121 -23.23 0.99 -11.95
CA THR A 121 -22.22 -0.08 -11.91
C THR A 121 -21.87 -0.52 -10.49
N SER A 122 -21.90 0.37 -9.50
CA SER A 122 -21.67 0.01 -8.09
C SER A 122 -22.82 -0.81 -7.50
N ASN A 123 -24.06 -0.54 -7.90
CA ASN A 123 -25.22 -1.31 -7.45
C ASN A 123 -25.38 -2.66 -8.17
N ASP A 124 -24.90 -2.81 -9.41
CA ASP A 124 -24.95 -4.07 -10.17
C ASP A 124 -23.90 -5.11 -9.70
N LEU A 125 -22.95 -4.74 -8.82
CA LEU A 125 -21.94 -5.64 -8.25
C LEU A 125 -22.32 -6.25 -6.89
N ILE A 126 -23.54 -6.02 -6.39
CA ILE A 126 -24.10 -6.62 -5.15
C ILE A 126 -25.15 -7.67 -5.51
#